data_AF-A0A376UCW0-F1
#
_entry.id   AF-A0A376UCW0-F1
#
_cell.length_a   1.000
_cell.length_b   1.000
_cell.length_c   1.000
_cell.angle_alpha   90.00
_cell.angle_beta   90.00
_cell.angle_gamma   90.00
#
_symmetry.space_group_name_H-M   'P 1'
#
loop_
_entity.id
_entity.type
_entity.pdbx_description
1 polymer ?
#
loop_
_entity_poly.entity_id
_entity_poly.type
_entity_poly.pdbx_seq_one_letter_code
_entity_poly.pdbx_strand_id
1 'polypeptide(L)'
;MKSVLKVSLAALTLAFAVSSHAADKKLVVATDTAFVPFEFKQGDKYVGFDVDLWAAIAKELKLDYELKPMDFSGIIPALQTKNVDLALAGITITDERKKRSISLTLLQKRPVSDGES
;
A
#
# COMPACT_ATOMS: atom_id res chain seq x y z
N MET A 1 -2.12 -0.93 -61.14
CA MET A 1 -3.00 -1.04 -59.95
C MET A 1 -2.65 -2.31 -59.17
N LYS A 2 -1.56 -2.34 -58.39
CA LYS A 2 -1.17 -3.52 -57.56
C LYS A 2 -0.47 -3.15 -56.24
N SER A 3 -0.18 -1.86 -56.02
CA SER A 3 0.65 -1.39 -54.90
C SER A 3 -0.14 -0.84 -53.71
N VAL A 4 -1.46 -0.61 -53.83
CA VAL A 4 -2.26 0.06 -52.79
C VAL A 4 -2.89 -0.91 -51.76
N LEU A 5 -2.92 -2.23 -52.02
CA LEU A 5 -3.51 -3.20 -51.10
C LEU A 5 -2.60 -3.65 -49.94
N LYS A 6 -1.27 -3.46 -50.03
CA LYS A 6 -0.33 -3.95 -49.00
C LYS A 6 -0.21 -3.03 -47.78
N VAL A 7 -0.71 -1.80 -47.85
CA VAL A 7 -0.57 -0.82 -46.77
C VAL A 7 -1.70 -0.97 -45.72
N SER A 8 -2.79 -1.64 -46.06
CA SER A 8 -3.95 -1.75 -45.15
C SER A 8 -3.81 -2.81 -44.05
N LEU A 9 -2.86 -3.75 -44.15
CA LEU A 9 -2.70 -4.84 -43.17
C LEU A 9 -1.69 -4.52 -42.05
N ALA A 10 -0.80 -3.55 -42.26
CA ALA A 10 0.17 -3.12 -41.23
C ALA A 10 -0.41 -2.12 -40.22
N ALA A 11 -1.53 -1.46 -40.54
CA ALA A 11 -2.17 -0.49 -39.65
C ALA A 11 -3.11 -1.14 -38.61
N LEU A 12 -3.57 -2.38 -38.83
CA LEU A 12 -4.53 -3.03 -37.93
C LEU A 12 -3.86 -3.76 -36.75
N THR A 13 -2.57 -4.08 -36.85
CA THR A 13 -1.84 -4.75 -35.75
C THR A 13 -1.33 -3.80 -34.67
N LEU A 14 -1.37 -2.48 -34.89
CA LEU A 14 -0.95 -1.49 -33.88
C LEU A 14 -2.07 -1.02 -32.96
N ALA A 15 -3.33 -1.39 -33.25
CA ALA A 15 -4.49 -0.97 -32.45
C ALA A 15 -4.81 -1.90 -31.25
N PHE A 16 -4.19 -3.07 -31.16
CA PHE A 16 -4.48 -4.07 -30.10
C PHE A 16 -3.44 -4.18 -28.99
N ALA A 17 -2.34 -3.40 -29.02
CA ALA A 17 -1.23 -3.58 -28.10
C ALA A 17 -1.18 -2.60 -26.91
N VAL A 18 -2.23 -1.77 -26.71
CA VAL A 18 -2.30 -0.84 -25.57
C VAL A 18 -3.39 -1.25 -24.58
N SER A 19 -3.48 -2.54 -24.26
CA SER A 19 -4.03 -2.91 -22.95
C SER A 19 -2.97 -2.56 -21.92
N SER A 20 -3.04 -1.35 -21.39
CA SER A 20 -2.36 -0.97 -20.16
C SER A 20 -2.84 -1.90 -19.04
N HIS A 21 -2.20 -3.06 -18.89
CA HIS A 21 -2.22 -3.80 -17.64
C HIS A 21 -1.51 -2.89 -16.63
N ALA A 22 -2.28 -2.08 -15.91
CA ALA A 22 -1.88 -1.65 -14.59
C ALA A 22 -1.73 -2.96 -13.81
N ALA A 23 -0.50 -3.47 -13.72
CA ALA A 23 -0.21 -4.61 -12.88
C ALA A 23 -0.75 -4.28 -11.49
N ASP A 24 -1.62 -5.13 -10.95
CA ASP A 24 -2.17 -4.98 -9.60
C ASP A 24 -0.98 -4.93 -8.62
N LYS A 25 -0.56 -3.71 -8.29
CA LYS A 25 0.64 -3.48 -7.51
C LYS A 25 0.28 -3.78 -6.06
N LYS A 26 0.84 -4.87 -5.53
CA LYS A 26 0.72 -5.21 -4.12
C LYS A 26 1.26 -4.08 -3.25
N LEU A 27 0.50 -3.71 -2.21
CA LEU A 27 0.99 -2.82 -1.16
C LEU A 27 2.06 -3.52 -0.34
N VAL A 28 3.18 -2.85 -0.10
CA VAL A 28 4.23 -3.34 0.78
C VAL A 28 3.99 -2.80 2.19
N VAL A 29 3.67 -3.69 3.12
CA VAL A 29 3.23 -3.33 4.47
C VAL A 29 4.31 -3.69 5.47
N ALA A 30 4.95 -2.69 6.07
CA ALA A 30 5.95 -2.88 7.11
C ALA A 30 5.31 -3.41 8.40
N THR A 31 5.96 -4.35 9.07
CA THR A 31 5.53 -4.79 10.40
C THR A 31 6.72 -5.12 11.30
N ASP A 32 6.62 -4.78 12.59
CA ASP A 32 7.62 -5.13 13.59
C ASP A 32 7.18 -6.39 14.35
N THR A 33 7.70 -7.55 14.00
CA THR A 33 7.23 -8.83 14.53
C THR A 33 7.67 -9.12 15.98
N ALA A 34 8.19 -8.13 16.71
CA ALA A 34 8.59 -8.26 18.10
C ALA A 34 7.51 -7.82 19.11
N PHE A 35 6.36 -7.29 18.66
CA PHE A 35 5.38 -6.65 19.53
C PHE A 35 4.13 -7.49 19.80
N VAL A 36 4.28 -8.50 20.67
CA VAL A 36 3.16 -9.32 21.15
C VAL A 36 2.21 -8.48 22.04
N PRO A 37 0.87 -8.60 21.90
CA PRO A 37 0.10 -9.48 21.01
C PRO A 37 -0.34 -8.84 19.68
N PHE A 38 0.21 -7.68 19.31
CA PHE A 38 -0.24 -6.89 18.18
C PHE A 38 0.32 -7.41 16.85
N GLU A 39 1.61 -7.70 16.79
CA GLU A 39 2.25 -8.28 15.61
C GLU A 39 3.43 -9.15 16.01
N PHE A 40 3.39 -10.43 15.63
CA PHE A 40 4.45 -11.38 15.93
C PHE A 40 4.48 -12.54 14.94
N LYS A 41 5.58 -13.29 14.95
CA LYS A 41 5.73 -14.48 14.12
C LYS A 41 5.37 -15.74 14.91
N GLN A 42 4.48 -16.56 14.35
CA GLN A 42 4.13 -17.88 14.86
C GLN A 42 4.37 -18.93 13.76
N GLY A 43 5.43 -19.73 13.94
CA GLY A 43 5.92 -20.60 12.87
C GLY A 43 6.34 -19.78 11.66
N ASP A 44 5.75 -20.06 10.50
CA ASP A 44 6.02 -19.31 9.25
C ASP A 44 5.03 -18.17 8.99
N LYS A 45 4.07 -17.94 9.90
CA LYS A 45 3.02 -16.93 9.73
C LYS A 45 3.26 -15.71 10.60
N TYR A 46 2.88 -14.54 10.08
CA TYR A 46 2.71 -13.33 10.89
C TYR A 46 1.27 -13.28 11.39
N VAL A 47 1.10 -13.01 12.68
CA VAL A 47 -0.17 -13.05 13.40
C VAL A 47 -0.22 -11.93 14.43
N GLY A 48 -1.40 -11.65 14.97
CA GLY A 48 -1.62 -10.66 16.01
C GLY A 48 -2.72 -9.67 15.62
N PHE A 49 -3.10 -8.82 16.56
CA PHE A 49 -4.20 -7.88 16.38
C PHE A 49 -4.03 -6.96 15.16
N ASP A 50 -2.86 -6.35 14.96
CA ASP A 50 -2.62 -5.42 13.84
C ASP A 50 -2.65 -6.17 12.50
N VAL A 51 -2.14 -7.40 12.47
CA VAL A 51 -2.16 -8.27 11.27
C VAL A 51 -3.60 -8.65 10.90
N ASP A 52 -4.40 -9.06 11.89
CA ASP A 52 -5.80 -9.45 11.67
C ASP A 52 -6.66 -8.26 11.24
N LEU A 53 -6.48 -7.10 11.88
CA LEU A 53 -7.16 -5.87 11.53
C LEU A 53 -6.85 -5.45 10.08
N TRP A 54 -5.57 -5.46 9.71
CA TRP A 54 -5.16 -5.12 8.35
C TRP A 54 -5.71 -6.12 7.32
N ALA A 55 -5.68 -7.41 7.61
CA ALA A 55 -6.23 -8.43 6.72
C ALA A 55 -7.73 -8.21 6.45
N ALA A 56 -8.50 -7.80 7.47
CA ALA A 56 -9.91 -7.45 7.32
C ALA A 56 -10.11 -6.20 6.44
N ILE A 57 -9.32 -5.14 6.67
CA ILE A 57 -9.37 -3.90 5.87
C ILE A 57 -9.00 -4.17 4.41
N ALA A 58 -7.89 -4.89 4.16
CA ALA A 58 -7.43 -5.22 2.83
C ALA A 58 -8.47 -6.05 2.07
N LYS A 59 -9.15 -6.98 2.75
CA LYS A 59 -10.25 -7.77 2.17
C LYS A 59 -11.44 -6.90 1.77
N GLU A 60 -11.88 -6.01 2.66
CA GLU A 60 -13.00 -5.09 2.40
C GLU A 60 -12.72 -4.17 1.20
N LEU A 61 -11.48 -3.67 1.12
CA LEU A 61 -11.04 -2.76 0.07
C LEU A 61 -10.54 -3.46 -1.20
N LYS A 62 -10.52 -4.81 -1.23
CA LYS A 62 -9.99 -5.63 -2.32
C LYS A 62 -8.55 -5.25 -2.71
N LEU A 63 -7.71 -5.02 -1.69
CA LEU A 63 -6.30 -4.67 -1.85
C LEU A 63 -5.42 -5.92 -1.74
N ASP A 64 -4.52 -6.10 -2.70
CA ASP A 64 -3.42 -7.05 -2.56
C ASP A 64 -2.27 -6.40 -1.78
N TYR A 65 -1.64 -7.20 -0.91
CA TYR A 65 -0.51 -6.73 -0.11
C TYR A 65 0.49 -7.85 0.19
N GLU A 66 1.68 -7.45 0.63
CA GLU A 66 2.69 -8.31 1.23
C GLU A 66 3.17 -7.71 2.56
N LEU A 67 3.37 -8.56 3.57
CA LEU A 67 3.96 -8.15 4.84
C LEU A 67 5.49 -8.19 4.73
N LYS A 68 6.13 -7.09 5.10
CA LYS A 68 7.58 -6.92 5.08
C LYS A 68 8.07 -6.70 6.52
N PRO A 69 8.56 -7.74 7.20
CA PRO A 69 9.10 -7.59 8.56
C PRO A 69 10.34 -6.69 8.54
N MET A 70 10.45 -5.79 9.52
CA MET A 70 11.63 -4.96 9.75
C MET A 70 11.64 -4.39 11.17
N ASP A 71 12.80 -3.90 11.61
CA ASP A 71 12.94 -3.21 12.89
C ASP A 71 12.12 -1.92 12.91
N PHE A 72 11.49 -1.62 14.05
CA PHE A 72 10.67 -0.41 14.25
C PHE A 72 11.37 0.89 13.84
N SER A 73 12.68 1.00 14.13
CA SER A 73 13.49 2.18 13.81
C SER A 73 13.61 2.43 12.30
N GLY A 74 13.46 1.39 11.47
CA GLY A 74 13.54 1.45 10.01
C GLY A 74 12.23 1.81 9.32
N ILE A 75 11.09 1.71 10.01
CA ILE A 75 9.76 1.89 9.41
C ILE A 75 9.54 3.32 8.90
N ILE A 76 9.82 4.31 9.74
CA ILE A 76 9.64 5.73 9.41
C ILE A 76 10.49 6.12 8.19
N PRO A 77 11.81 5.83 8.15
CA PRO A 77 12.62 6.02 6.94
C PRO A 77 12.07 5.29 5.71
N ALA A 78 11.62 4.03 5.86
CA ALA A 78 11.13 3.24 4.74
C ALA A 78 9.85 3.83 4.12
N LEU A 79 8.95 4.39 4.95
CA LEU A 79 7.79 5.13 4.47
C LEU A 79 8.20 6.40 3.71
N GLN A 80 9.21 7.13 4.22
CA GLN A 80 9.70 8.36 3.59
C GLN A 80 10.31 8.12 2.21
N THR A 81 11.06 7.02 2.06
CA THR A 81 11.66 6.63 0.77
C THR A 81 10.70 5.87 -0.14
N LYS A 82 9.46 5.62 0.30
CA LYS A 82 8.46 4.79 -0.40
C LYS A 82 8.95 3.35 -0.67
N ASN A 83 9.83 2.85 0.18
CA ASN A 83 10.24 1.45 0.19
C ASN A 83 9.16 0.53 0.80
N VAL A 84 8.22 1.12 1.54
CA VAL A 84 6.98 0.52 2.03
C VAL A 84 5.85 1.55 1.88
N ASP A 85 4.63 1.06 1.74
CA ASP A 85 3.44 1.88 1.51
C ASP A 85 2.65 2.14 2.81
N LEU A 86 2.73 1.22 3.77
CA LEU A 86 2.00 1.27 5.05
C LEU A 86 2.82 0.60 6.17
N ALA A 87 2.50 0.89 7.43
CA ALA A 87 3.11 0.26 8.59
C ALA A 87 2.09 -0.20 9.63
N LEU A 88 2.31 -1.40 10.18
CA LEU A 88 1.58 -2.08 11.25
C LEU A 88 2.58 -2.41 12.37
N ALA A 89 2.73 -1.51 13.34
CA ALA A 89 3.83 -1.59 14.30
C ALA A 89 3.52 -0.87 15.63
N GLY A 90 2.25 -0.89 16.10
CA GLY A 90 1.88 -0.22 17.35
C GLY A 90 2.29 1.27 17.41
N ILE A 91 2.28 1.99 16.27
CA ILE A 91 2.89 3.32 16.17
C ILE A 91 2.03 4.35 16.90
N THR A 92 2.50 4.81 18.06
CA THR A 92 1.92 5.99 18.70
C THR A 92 2.07 7.20 17.79
N ILE A 93 0.94 7.87 17.55
CA ILE A 93 0.86 9.09 16.77
C ILE A 93 1.47 10.24 17.59
N THR A 94 2.58 10.81 17.10
CA THR A 94 3.18 12.03 17.63
C THR A 94 3.27 13.08 16.52
N ASP A 95 3.35 14.36 16.88
CA ASP A 95 3.40 15.44 15.89
C ASP A 95 4.67 15.38 15.02
N GLU A 96 5.78 14.91 15.60
CA GLU A 96 7.02 14.65 14.85
C GLU A 96 6.81 13.58 13.77
N ARG A 97 6.12 12.47 14.09
CA ARG A 97 5.87 11.36 13.15
C ARG A 97 4.84 11.72 12.09
N LYS A 98 3.79 12.48 12.45
CA LYS A 98 2.81 13.02 11.49
C LYS A 98 3.50 13.83 10.40
N LYS A 99 4.36 14.78 10.80
CA LYS A 99 5.09 15.66 9.86
C LYS A 99 6.02 14.88 8.94
N ARG A 100 6.53 13.74 9.39
CA ARG A 100 7.58 12.97 8.71
C ARG A 100 7.06 11.85 7.80
N SER A 101 5.96 11.16 8.16
CA SER A 101 5.67 9.85 7.56
C SER A 101 4.20 9.48 7.39
N ILE A 102 3.24 10.34 7.73
CA ILE A 102 1.82 9.98 7.62
C ILE A 102 1.13 10.93 6.63
N SER A 103 1.16 10.56 5.34
CA SER A 103 0.21 11.13 4.38
C SER A 103 -1.17 10.51 4.63
N LEU A 104 -1.89 11.02 5.64
CA LEU A 104 -3.26 10.61 5.94
C LEU A 104 -4.23 11.30 4.98
N THR A 105 -4.09 11.04 3.68
CA THR A 105 -4.81 11.77 2.61
C THR A 105 -6.33 11.50 2.61
N LEU A 106 -6.84 10.53 3.38
CA LEU A 106 -8.28 10.19 3.39
C LEU A 106 -9.03 10.47 4.70
N LEU A 107 -8.36 10.81 5.82
CA LEU A 107 -9.05 11.09 7.09
C LEU A 107 -8.96 12.55 7.55
N GLN A 108 -8.01 13.34 7.06
CA GLN A 108 -7.92 14.76 7.43
C GLN A 108 -8.87 15.68 6.65
N LYS A 109 -9.68 15.14 5.73
CA LYS A 109 -10.67 15.92 4.99
C LYS A 109 -12.05 15.96 5.63
N ARG A 110 -12.23 15.36 6.82
CA ARG A 110 -13.37 15.69 7.67
C ARG A 110 -12.95 16.84 8.60
N PRO A 111 -13.54 18.04 8.47
CA PRO A 111 -13.31 19.08 9.46
C PRO A 111 -13.74 18.49 10.80
N VAL A 112 -12.79 18.43 11.75
CA VAL A 112 -13.17 18.35 13.16
C VAL A 112 -13.82 19.69 13.42
N SER A 113 -15.15 19.70 13.51
CA SER A 113 -15.85 20.86 14.05
C SER A 113 -15.36 20.97 15.49
N ASP A 114 -14.49 21.94 15.73
CA ASP A 114 -14.15 22.37 17.07
C ASP A 114 -15.47 22.79 17.74
N GLY A 115 -16.01 21.88 18.54
CA GLY A 115 -17.18 22.13 19.35
C GLY A 115 -16.76 23.07 20.46
N GLU A 116 -16.98 24.36 20.26
CA GLU A 116 -17.22 25.29 21.36
C GLU A 116 -18.44 24.79 22.16
N SER A 117 -18.19 24.39 23.40
CA SER A 117 -18.99 24.75 24.58
C SER A 117 -18.25 24.31 25.85
#